data_AF-A0A0M9E918-F1
#
_entry.id   AF-A0A0M9E918-F1
#
_cell.length_a   1.000
_cell.length_b   1.000
_cell.length_c   1.000
_cell.angle_alpha   90.00
_cell.angle_beta   90.00
_cell.angle_gamma   90.00
#
_symmetry.space_group_name_H-M   'P 1'
#
loop_
_entity.id
_entity.type
_entity.pdbx_description
1 polymer ?
#
loop_
_entity_poly.entity_id
_entity_poly.type
_entity_poly.pdbx_seq_one_letter_code
_entity_poly.pdbx_strand_id
1 'polypeptide(L)' 'MWLRMHEATKYAKVCKTTLRKWIKNGLTASNPSRKLLLIHTDDIDSYIRSYQLRDNAIDDIFNDLRKELE' A
#
# COMPACT_ATOMS: atom_id res chain seq x y z
N MET A 1 -5.99 14.14 -5.29
CA MET A 1 -7.47 14.01 -5.35
C MET A 1 -7.95 13.10 -4.22
N TRP A 2 -9.07 13.43 -3.55
CA TRP A 2 -9.62 12.58 -2.48
C TRP A 2 -10.61 11.56 -3.04
N LEU A 3 -10.41 10.28 -2.70
CA LEU A 3 -11.22 9.16 -3.20
C LEU A 3 -11.92 8.43 -2.05
N ARG A 4 -13.17 8.01 -2.27
CA ARG A 4 -13.85 7.05 -1.40
C ARG A 4 -13.27 5.66 -1.62
N MET A 5 -13.48 4.76 -0.65
CA MET A 5 -13.00 3.37 -0.70
C MET A 5 -13.24 2.67 -2.06
N HIS A 6 -14.42 2.81 -2.66
CA HIS A 6 -14.75 2.15 -3.93
C HIS A 6 -14.01 2.75 -5.14
N GLU A 7 -13.70 4.04 -5.11
CA GLU A 7 -12.93 4.73 -6.14
C GLU A 7 -11.45 4.41 -5.99
N ALA A 8 -10.95 4.44 -4.76
CA ALA A 8 -9.57 4.06 -4.43
C ALA A 8 -9.25 2.62 -4.86
N THR A 9 -10.19 1.67 -4.70
CA THR A 9 -9.99 0.31 -5.23
C THR A 9 -9.87 0.24 -6.75
N LYS A 10 -10.64 1.06 -7.47
CA LYS A 10 -10.57 1.13 -8.94
C LYS A 10 -9.27 1.78 -9.38
N TYR A 11 -8.88 2.87 -8.71
CA TYR A 11 -7.65 3.61 -8.98
C TYR A 11 -6.41 2.71 -8.78
N ALA A 12 -6.31 2.08 -7.62
CA ALA A 12 -5.19 1.19 -7.27
C ALA A 12 -5.27 -0.20 -7.94
N LYS A 13 -6.35 -0.51 -8.66
CA LYS A 13 -6.61 -1.82 -9.28
C LYS A 13 -6.50 -3.00 -8.30
N VAL A 14 -7.00 -2.84 -7.07
CA VAL A 14 -7.00 -3.88 -6.03
C VAL A 14 -8.40 -4.11 -5.46
N CYS A 15 -8.63 -5.26 -4.83
CA CYS A 15 -9.89 -5.53 -4.15
C CYS A 15 -10.01 -4.74 -2.83
N LYS A 16 -11.25 -4.56 -2.34
CA LYS A 16 -11.53 -3.86 -1.07
C LYS A 16 -10.78 -4.48 0.12
N THR A 17 -10.62 -5.80 0.13
CA THR A 17 -9.91 -6.51 1.20
C THR A 17 -8.44 -6.14 1.23
N THR A 18 -7.77 -6.09 0.07
CA THR A 18 -6.38 -5.64 -0.05
C THR A 18 -6.22 -4.20 0.38
N LEU A 19 -7.09 -3.30 -0.08
CA LEU A 19 -7.01 -1.89 0.28
C LEU A 19 -7.20 -1.67 1.80
N ARG A 20 -8.11 -2.42 2.44
CA ARG A 20 -8.24 -2.40 3.92
C ARG A 20 -6.97 -2.89 4.62
N LYS A 21 -6.30 -3.93 4.09
CA LYS A 21 -5.01 -4.39 4.62
C LYS A 21 -3.96 -3.29 4.51
N TRP A 22 -3.90 -2.59 3.38
CA TRP A 22 -2.97 -1.46 3.21
C TRP A 22 -3.19 -0.37 4.24
N ILE A 23 -4.45 0.03 4.50
CA ILE A 23 -4.78 1.00 5.55
C ILE A 23 -4.30 0.50 6.92
N LYS A 24 -4.53 -0.79 7.23
CA LYS A 24 -4.05 -1.41 8.47
C LYS A 24 -2.51 -1.43 8.57
N ASN A 25 -1.83 -1.49 7.43
CA ASN A 25 -0.38 -1.59 7.31
C ASN A 25 0.30 -0.24 7.05
N GLY A 26 -0.43 0.88 7.23
CA GLY A 26 0.15 2.23 7.20
C GLY A 26 -0.18 3.07 5.97
N LEU A 27 -1.10 2.66 5.09
CA LEU A 27 -1.66 3.57 4.09
C LEU A 27 -2.50 4.65 4.78
N THR A 28 -2.11 5.91 4.57
CA THR A 28 -2.81 7.08 5.12
C THR A 28 -4.24 7.15 4.59
N ALA A 29 -5.19 7.37 5.50
CA ALA A 29 -6.59 7.60 5.18
C ALA A 29 -7.17 8.66 6.13
N SER A 30 -7.98 9.56 5.59
CA SER A 30 -8.73 10.55 6.34
C SER A 30 -10.12 10.02 6.68
N ASN A 31 -10.57 10.27 7.90
CA ASN A 31 -11.89 9.85 8.39
C ASN A 31 -12.67 11.07 8.91
N PRO A 32 -13.09 12.00 8.03
CA PRO A 32 -13.74 13.26 8.43
C PRO A 32 -15.07 13.05 9.17
N SER A 33 -15.71 11.89 9.02
CA SER A 33 -16.85 11.48 9.84
C SER A 33 -16.82 9.97 10.01
N ARG A 34 -17.31 9.41 11.13
CA ARG A 34 -17.26 7.97 11.46
C ARG A 34 -17.73 7.00 10.34
N LYS A 35 -18.44 7.47 9.31
CA LYS A 35 -18.96 6.68 8.19
C LYS A 35 -18.29 6.97 6.84
N LEU A 36 -17.33 7.89 6.77
CA LEU A 36 -16.72 8.32 5.52
C LEU A 36 -15.20 8.22 5.61
N LEU A 37 -14.64 7.22 4.93
CA LEU A 37 -13.21 7.06 4.75
C LEU A 37 -12.80 7.57 3.36
N LEU A 38 -11.84 8.51 3.34
CA LEU A 38 -11.27 9.11 2.15
C LEU A 38 -9.76 8.83 2.11
N ILE A 39 -9.25 8.54 0.93
CA ILE A 39 -7.82 8.30 0.69
C ILE A 39 -7.36 9.27 -0.39
N HIS A 40 -6.25 9.97 -0.16
CA HIS A 40 -5.69 10.84 -1.18
C HIS A 40 -4.94 9.99 -2.22
N THR A 41 -5.05 10.33 -3.50
CA THR A 41 -4.33 9.62 -4.58
C THR A 41 -2.83 9.54 -4.32
N ASP A 42 -2.24 10.62 -3.82
CA ASP A 42 -0.79 10.71 -3.60
C ASP A 42 -0.34 9.78 -2.46
N ASP A 43 -1.21 9.52 -1.49
CA ASP A 43 -0.95 8.55 -0.42
C ASP A 43 -0.96 7.12 -0.98
N ILE A 44 -1.85 6.82 -1.92
CA ILE A 44 -1.89 5.52 -2.61
C ILE A 44 -0.60 5.32 -3.40
N ASP A 45 -0.22 6.31 -4.21
CA ASP A 45 0.99 6.23 -5.03
C ASP A 45 2.24 6.10 -4.18
N SER A 46 2.35 6.90 -3.12
CA SER A 46 3.48 6.85 -2.18
C SER A 46 3.55 5.50 -1.48
N TYR A 47 2.41 4.96 -1.04
CA TYR A 47 2.35 3.64 -0.41
C TYR A 47 2.77 2.54 -1.38
N ILE A 48 2.26 2.53 -2.62
CA ILE A 48 2.63 1.53 -3.63
C ILE A 48 4.14 1.59 -3.92
N ARG A 49 4.72 2.78 -4.10
CA ARG A 49 6.17 2.94 -4.29
C ARG A 49 6.96 2.40 -3.10
N SER A 50 6.53 2.71 -1.87
CA SER A 50 7.17 2.20 -0.65
C SER A 50 7.07 0.68 -0.51
N TYR A 51 6.01 0.09 -1.06
CA TYR A 51 5.79 -1.35 -1.03
C TYR A 51 6.70 -2.06 -2.01
N GLN A 52 6.80 -1.55 -3.25
CA GLN A 52 7.73 -2.06 -4.26
C GLN A 52 9.19 -2.00 -3.80
N LEU A 53 9.59 -0.92 -3.11
CA LEU A 53 10.94 -0.80 -2.55
C LEU A 53 11.21 -1.84 -1.45
N ARG A 54 10.21 -2.17 -0.63
CA ARG A 54 10.35 -3.18 0.43
C ARG A 54 10.45 -4.60 -0.11
N ASP A 55 9.62 -4.96 -1.10
CA ASP A 55 9.69 -6.28 -1.72
C ASP A 55 11.06 -6.48 -2.38
N ASN A 56 11.56 -5.49 -3.13
CA ASN A 56 12.89 -5.55 -3.74
C ASN A 56 14.01 -5.66 -2.68
N ALA A 57 13.92 -4.90 -1.59
CA ALA A 57 14.93 -4.96 -0.53
C ALA A 57 14.95 -6.32 0.20
N ILE A 58 13.80 -6.97 0.36
CA ILE A 58 13.71 -8.32 0.93
C ILE A 58 14.35 -9.34 -0.03
N ASP A 59 14.08 -9.22 -1.33
CA ASP A 59 14.67 -10.09 -2.34
C ASP A 59 16.19 -9.94 -2.40
N ASP A 60 16.71 -8.71 -2.27
CA ASP A 60 18.15 -8.43 -2.22
C ASP A 60 18.82 -9.08 -0.99
N ILE A 61 18.23 -8.90 0.20
CA ILE A 61 18.73 -9.53 1.44
C ILE A 61 18.74 -11.06 1.34
N PHE A 62 17.68 -11.63 0.77
CA PHE A 62 17.58 -13.08 0.59
C PHE A 62 18.64 -13.61 -0.38
N ASN A 63 18.88 -12.88 -1.48
CA ASN A 63 19.90 -13.24 -2.45
C ASN A 63 21.33 -13.15 -1.88
N ASP A 64 21.60 -12.16 -1.02
CA ASP A 64 22.89 -12.02 -0.37
C ASP A 64 23.13 -13.14 0.65
N LEU A 65 22.13 -13.48 1.49
CA LEU A 65 22.22 -14.63 2.41
C LEU A 65 22.44 -15.95 1.67
N ARG A 66 21.81 -16.13 0.50
CA ARG A 66 21.97 -17.35 -0.31
C ARG A 66 23.40 -17.50 -0.83
N LYS A 67 24.07 -16.40 -1.21
CA LYS A 67 25.46 -16.41 -1.68
C LYS A 67 26.47 -16.70 -0.57
N GLU A 68 26.19 -16.35 0.68
CA GLU A 68 27.08 -16.65 1.82
C GLU A 68 27.04 -18.13 2.25
N LEU A 69 26.00 -18.87 1.85
CA LEU A 69 25.79 -20.28 2.14
C LEU A 69 26.30 -21.23 1.04
N GLU A 70 26.69 -20.71 -0.12
CA GLU A 70 27.31 -21.43 -1.26
C GLU A 70 28.84 -21.29 -1.22
#